data_AF-A0A317W1C6-F1
#
_entry.id   AF-A0A317W1C6-F1
#
_cell.length_a   1.000
_cell.length_b   1.000
_cell.length_c   1.000
_cell.angle_alpha   90.00
_cell.angle_beta   90.00
_cell.angle_gamma   90.00
#
_symmetry.space_group_name_H-M   'P 1'
#
loop_
_entity.id
_entity.type
_entity.pdbx_description
1 polymer ?
#
loop_
_entity_poly.entity_id
_entity_poly.type
_entity_poly.pdbx_seq_one_letter_code
_entity_poly.pdbx_strand_id
1 'polypeptide(L)'
;MLDSSYKTVYTLSGANGLKADLHEFHITLDETAVYTIYDVRPADIRVAGGPEHGWIWDGTFQEVDIETNKLLFEWRASEHFDFTDVYRGRDGTGDSEEHPWDFFHINSVDKDSKGNFLVSTRYGNCLLYIDGRTGDTIWTLGGKHNNFTDLSGGAATNFTWQHHARFRNNGTSITLFDNSSRGRGAPSLPSRGLYLDVDQEKMTVQVRHEYWNSHPIRSQSQGSVQILDSGNVLVGYGFSAAWTEFTMDGDILCHAHFAPKRDFSKGKVVSFRTFKHPWVGNPNTRPDFEVYSYHAAVSWNGATEVATWVLEGADSKKSTDFIFITAVPKDGFETVIPIPKDAKYNYLRALALNSTGHTLASSKVARWDPFSDEAVVISGVSDDDDDDDDDDTEPFYKLRTFLFVLIGFFSAAVLAACVWFVKRHLASRAASQGPSDKEQGVFKPLSRFSIGEDSSDAEAEDEVEFSALLGDRRLDSHSDLEMGKSKDEASKR
;
A
#
# COMPACT_ATOMS: atom_id res chain seq x y z
N MET A 1 8.65 5.39 7.53
CA MET A 1 8.19 4.39 8.52
C MET A 1 7.41 5.08 9.62
N LEU A 2 6.28 4.50 10.04
CA LEU A 2 5.38 5.11 11.04
C LEU A 2 5.35 4.30 12.35
N ASP A 3 5.27 4.98 13.48
CA ASP A 3 4.98 4.37 14.79
C ASP A 3 3.47 4.14 15.00
N SER A 4 3.11 3.53 16.14
CA SER A 4 1.72 3.29 16.54
C SER A 4 0.87 4.57 16.60
N SER A 5 1.49 5.74 16.72
CA SER A 5 0.81 7.03 16.74
C SER A 5 0.69 7.70 15.37
N TYR A 6 1.03 6.96 14.32
CA TYR A 6 1.06 7.40 12.92
C TYR A 6 2.07 8.52 12.66
N LYS A 7 3.10 8.64 13.51
CA LYS A 7 4.19 9.60 13.30
C LYS A 7 5.35 8.96 12.56
N THR A 8 5.96 9.73 11.65
CA THR A 8 7.18 9.32 10.97
C THR A 8 8.32 9.22 11.97
N VAL A 9 8.89 8.02 12.11
CA VAL A 9 10.06 7.75 12.95
C VAL A 9 11.35 7.78 12.14
N TYR A 10 11.29 7.19 10.95
CA TYR A 10 12.42 7.09 10.03
C TYR A 10 11.97 7.41 8.61
N THR A 11 12.80 8.17 7.91
CA THR A 11 12.73 8.40 6.47
C THR A 11 14.06 7.93 5.89
N LEU A 12 13.99 6.96 4.99
CA LEU A 12 15.16 6.42 4.32
C LEU A 12 15.20 6.94 2.88
N SER A 13 16.41 7.12 2.38
CA SER A 13 16.67 7.57 1.01
C SER A 13 17.68 6.65 0.36
N GLY A 14 17.54 6.47 -0.96
CA GLY A 14 18.54 5.75 -1.74
C GLY A 14 19.95 6.31 -1.52
N ALA A 15 20.92 5.41 -1.35
CA ALA A 15 22.31 5.80 -1.26
C ALA A 15 22.85 6.22 -2.62
N ASN A 16 24.03 6.87 -2.64
CA ASN A 16 24.71 7.30 -3.85
C ASN A 16 23.91 8.30 -4.73
N GLY A 17 22.94 9.01 -4.14
CA GLY A 17 22.09 9.96 -4.87
C GLY A 17 20.96 9.30 -5.66
N LEU A 18 20.78 7.99 -5.52
CA LEU A 18 19.68 7.25 -6.12
C LEU A 18 18.38 7.43 -5.32
N LYS A 19 17.24 7.20 -5.97
CA LYS A 19 15.92 7.26 -5.32
C LYS A 19 15.36 5.86 -5.21
N ALA A 20 14.92 5.49 -4.00
CA ALA A 20 14.16 4.26 -3.80
C ALA A 20 12.85 4.34 -4.62
N ASP A 21 12.49 3.24 -5.26
CA ASP A 21 11.25 3.14 -6.03
C ASP A 21 10.15 2.41 -5.24
N LEU A 22 8.96 2.31 -5.85
CA LEU A 22 7.76 1.82 -5.20
C LEU A 22 7.67 0.28 -5.04
N HIS A 23 8.51 -0.49 -5.72
CA HIS A 23 8.26 -1.92 -5.87
C HIS A 23 8.63 -2.75 -4.64
N GLU A 24 9.66 -2.35 -3.89
CA GLU A 24 10.05 -3.01 -2.66
C GLU A 24 10.50 -2.03 -1.58
N PHE A 25 10.00 -2.27 -0.38
CA PHE A 25 10.57 -1.76 0.86
C PHE A 25 10.34 -2.83 1.93
N HIS A 26 11.43 -3.41 2.44
CA HIS A 26 11.38 -4.50 3.41
C HIS A 26 12.43 -4.31 4.51
N ILE A 27 12.00 -4.45 5.76
CA ILE A 27 12.93 -4.53 6.90
C ILE A 27 13.34 -5.98 7.07
N THR A 28 14.64 -6.26 7.00
CA THR A 28 15.18 -7.62 7.08
C THR A 28 15.25 -8.11 8.53
N LEU A 29 15.59 -9.39 8.70
CA LEU A 29 15.85 -9.99 10.02
C LEU A 29 17.07 -9.39 10.73
N ASP A 30 17.96 -8.71 10.00
CA ASP A 30 19.13 -8.02 10.55
C ASP A 30 18.81 -6.57 10.96
N GLU A 31 17.53 -6.18 10.98
CA GLU A 31 17.06 -4.81 11.26
C GLU A 31 17.60 -3.75 10.28
N THR A 32 17.96 -4.17 9.07
CA THR A 32 18.32 -3.32 7.93
C THR A 32 17.12 -3.12 7.02
N ALA A 33 17.17 -2.13 6.13
CA ALA A 33 16.15 -1.92 5.12
C ALA A 33 16.67 -2.27 3.73
N VAL A 34 15.88 -3.02 2.98
CA VAL A 34 16.09 -3.32 1.56
C VAL A 34 15.01 -2.62 0.75
N TYR A 35 15.41 -1.97 -0.34
CA TYR A 35 14.48 -1.36 -1.29
C TYR A 35 15.04 -1.43 -2.70
N THR A 36 14.14 -1.36 -3.68
CA THR A 36 14.50 -1.34 -5.11
C THR A 36 14.72 0.07 -5.61
N ILE A 37 15.42 0.17 -6.73
CA ILE A 37 15.67 1.41 -7.46
C ILE A 37 15.63 1.12 -8.97
N TYR A 38 15.02 2.02 -9.74
CA TYR A 38 15.25 2.13 -11.18
C TYR A 38 16.32 3.18 -11.47
N ASP A 39 17.51 2.72 -11.85
CA ASP A 39 18.65 3.57 -12.21
C ASP A 39 18.73 3.72 -13.74
N VAL A 40 18.65 4.96 -14.25
CA VAL A 40 18.72 5.21 -15.70
C VAL A 40 20.19 5.22 -16.13
N ARG A 41 20.58 4.26 -16.97
CA ARG A 41 21.99 4.10 -17.38
C ARG A 41 22.16 3.90 -18.89
N PRO A 42 23.27 4.39 -19.47
CA PRO A 42 23.62 4.05 -20.84
C PRO A 42 24.04 2.58 -20.95
N ALA A 43 23.61 1.90 -22.01
CA ALA A 43 23.97 0.51 -22.30
C ALA A 43 24.01 0.23 -23.80
N ASP A 44 24.83 -0.75 -24.21
CA ASP A 44 24.78 -1.30 -25.56
C ASP A 44 23.65 -2.34 -25.64
N ILE A 45 22.57 -1.95 -26.32
CA ILE A 45 21.35 -2.75 -26.43
C ILE A 45 21.09 -3.20 -27.87
N ARG A 46 22.15 -3.25 -28.71
CA ARG A 46 22.09 -3.82 -30.06
C ARG A 46 21.57 -5.26 -30.06
N VAL A 47 21.88 -6.01 -29.02
CA VAL A 47 21.43 -7.40 -28.85
C VAL A 47 19.89 -7.53 -28.80
N ALA A 48 19.20 -6.46 -28.37
CA ALA A 48 17.75 -6.35 -28.34
C ALA A 48 17.18 -5.55 -29.54
N GLY A 49 17.98 -5.32 -30.58
CA GLY A 49 17.60 -4.54 -31.77
C GLY A 49 17.59 -3.03 -31.58
N GLY A 50 18.21 -2.52 -30.51
CA GLY A 50 18.37 -1.09 -30.24
C GLY A 50 19.72 -0.50 -30.70
N PRO A 51 20.02 0.75 -30.32
CA PRO A 51 21.29 1.40 -30.63
C PRO A 51 22.44 0.90 -29.74
N GLU A 52 23.68 1.11 -30.20
CA GLU A 52 24.91 0.86 -29.44
C GLU A 52 25.07 1.79 -28.23
N HIS A 53 24.48 2.98 -28.32
CA HIS A 53 24.44 3.98 -27.24
C HIS A 53 22.99 4.18 -26.81
N GLY A 54 22.39 3.10 -26.30
CA GLY A 54 21.02 3.11 -25.79
C GLY A 54 20.97 3.40 -24.30
N TRP A 55 19.75 3.34 -23.76
CA TRP A 55 19.45 3.61 -22.35
C TRP A 55 18.60 2.50 -21.76
N ILE A 56 18.87 2.15 -20.51
CA ILE A 56 18.12 1.16 -19.74
C ILE A 56 17.66 1.73 -18.41
N TRP A 57 16.53 1.22 -17.96
CA TRP A 57 16.11 1.26 -16.57
C TRP A 57 16.71 0.03 -15.90
N ASP A 58 17.83 0.21 -15.21
CA ASP A 58 18.55 -0.86 -14.57
C ASP A 58 17.88 -1.25 -13.26
N GLY A 59 17.57 -2.54 -13.12
CA GLY A 59 16.96 -3.09 -11.91
C GLY A 59 18.01 -3.14 -10.80
N THR A 60 17.94 -2.19 -9.88
CA THR A 60 18.89 -2.05 -8.78
C THR A 60 18.17 -2.32 -7.46
N PHE A 61 18.87 -2.86 -6.48
CA PHE A 61 18.41 -2.80 -5.09
C PHE A 61 19.57 -2.47 -4.16
N GLN A 62 19.22 -1.88 -3.02
CA GLN A 62 20.17 -1.56 -1.97
C GLN A 62 19.70 -2.14 -0.64
N GLU A 63 20.66 -2.48 0.20
CA GLU A 63 20.48 -2.69 1.64
C GLU A 63 21.15 -1.53 2.39
N VAL A 64 20.44 -0.93 3.34
CA VAL A 64 20.95 0.14 4.20
C VAL A 64 20.71 -0.15 5.67
N ASP A 65 21.59 0.38 6.49
CA ASP A 65 21.38 0.49 7.93
C ASP A 65 20.27 1.52 8.20
N ILE A 66 19.24 1.14 8.96
CA ILE A 66 18.04 1.98 9.18
C ILE A 66 18.37 3.22 10.02
N GLU A 67 19.25 3.10 11.01
CA GLU A 67 19.56 4.20 11.93
C GLU A 67 20.42 5.27 11.26
N THR A 68 21.37 4.86 10.42
CA THR A 68 22.40 5.72 9.84
C THR A 68 22.19 6.03 8.36
N ASN A 69 21.26 5.34 7.69
CA ASN A 69 21.05 5.36 6.24
C ASN A 69 22.34 5.02 5.46
N LYS A 70 23.26 4.26 6.08
CA LYS A 70 24.53 3.86 5.46
C LYS A 70 24.29 2.68 4.52
N LEU A 71 24.80 2.80 3.30
CA LEU A 71 24.81 1.69 2.34
C LEU A 71 25.62 0.50 2.87
N LEU A 72 25.00 -0.67 2.87
CA LEU A 72 25.59 -1.95 3.24
C LEU A 72 25.84 -2.83 2.01
N PHE A 73 24.90 -2.83 1.07
CA PHE A 73 25.00 -3.62 -0.17
C PHE A 73 24.25 -2.93 -1.31
N GLU A 74 24.75 -3.06 -2.54
CA GLU A 74 24.12 -2.58 -3.76
C GLU A 74 24.34 -3.60 -4.87
N TRP A 75 23.29 -3.91 -5.63
CA TRP A 75 23.35 -4.85 -6.75
C TRP A 75 22.60 -4.29 -7.95
N ARG A 76 23.14 -4.53 -9.15
CA ARG A 76 22.59 -4.04 -10.42
C ARG A 76 22.37 -5.19 -11.40
N ALA A 77 21.19 -5.26 -11.99
CA ALA A 77 20.87 -6.32 -12.94
C ALA A 77 21.79 -6.32 -14.16
N SER A 78 22.16 -5.17 -14.71
CA SER A 78 22.99 -5.09 -15.92
C SER A 78 24.41 -5.65 -15.76
N GLU A 79 24.89 -5.79 -14.53
CA GLU A 79 26.21 -6.37 -14.22
C GLU A 79 26.16 -7.91 -14.11
N HIS A 80 24.97 -8.49 -13.95
CA HIS A 80 24.78 -9.91 -13.59
C HIS A 80 23.74 -10.66 -14.42
N PHE A 81 22.98 -10.00 -15.29
CA PHE A 81 21.89 -10.61 -16.08
C PHE A 81 21.97 -10.20 -17.56
N ASP A 82 21.89 -11.18 -18.47
CA ASP A 82 22.03 -10.94 -19.90
C ASP A 82 20.72 -10.37 -20.51
N PHE A 83 20.83 -9.33 -21.34
CA PHE A 83 19.69 -8.74 -22.05
C PHE A 83 18.96 -9.72 -22.97
N THR A 84 19.60 -10.81 -23.39
CA THR A 84 18.97 -11.87 -24.20
C THR A 84 18.11 -12.82 -23.38
N ASP A 85 18.21 -12.79 -22.05
CA ASP A 85 17.51 -13.72 -21.19
C ASP A 85 16.09 -13.31 -20.84
N VAL A 86 15.71 -12.08 -21.17
CA VAL A 86 14.37 -11.53 -20.96
C VAL A 86 13.36 -12.06 -21.98
N TYR A 87 12.08 -12.11 -21.61
CA TYR A 87 10.97 -12.48 -22.48
C TYR A 87 10.24 -11.27 -23.08
N ARG A 88 10.39 -10.08 -22.48
CA ARG A 88 9.83 -8.83 -22.99
C ARG A 88 10.86 -8.12 -23.87
N GLY A 89 10.49 -7.78 -25.09
CA GLY A 89 11.33 -6.95 -25.96
C GLY A 89 11.34 -5.48 -25.56
N ARG A 90 12.05 -4.66 -26.35
CA ARG A 90 12.15 -3.20 -26.14
C ARG A 90 10.85 -2.44 -26.32
N ASP A 91 9.89 -2.96 -27.10
CA ASP A 91 8.64 -2.25 -27.42
C ASP A 91 8.84 -0.79 -27.90
N GLY A 92 9.95 -0.51 -28.60
CA GLY A 92 10.30 0.83 -29.09
C GLY A 92 10.97 1.76 -28.07
N THR A 93 11.35 1.27 -26.89
CA THR A 93 12.07 2.01 -25.83
C THR A 93 13.57 1.75 -25.86
N GLY A 94 14.35 2.59 -25.21
CA GLY A 94 15.81 2.52 -25.03
C GLY A 94 16.61 3.42 -25.97
N ASP A 95 15.95 4.28 -26.74
CA ASP A 95 16.60 5.17 -27.73
C ASP A 95 17.04 6.52 -27.15
N SER A 96 16.59 6.85 -25.94
CA SER A 96 16.88 8.11 -25.23
C SER A 96 16.84 7.89 -23.72
N GLU A 97 17.50 8.77 -22.97
CA GLU A 97 17.48 8.78 -21.49
C GLU A 97 16.06 8.93 -20.93
N GLU A 98 15.19 9.68 -21.61
CA GLU A 98 13.79 9.91 -21.20
C GLU A 98 12.86 8.73 -21.53
N HIS A 99 13.32 7.77 -22.33
CA HIS A 99 12.55 6.59 -22.71
C HIS A 99 13.45 5.36 -22.65
N PRO A 100 14.04 5.05 -21.49
CA PRO A 100 14.97 3.95 -21.38
C PRO A 100 14.23 2.61 -21.43
N TRP A 101 14.96 1.53 -21.77
CA TRP A 101 14.38 0.19 -21.84
C TRP A 101 14.38 -0.48 -20.46
N ASP A 102 13.19 -0.79 -19.95
CA ASP A 102 13.00 -1.69 -18.81
C ASP A 102 13.19 -3.15 -19.26
N PHE A 103 14.37 -3.70 -19.02
CA PHE A 103 14.70 -5.07 -19.43
C PHE A 103 14.49 -6.09 -18.29
N PHE A 104 14.78 -5.71 -17.04
CA PHE A 104 14.81 -6.64 -15.92
C PHE A 104 13.52 -6.62 -15.09
N HIS A 105 12.98 -5.44 -14.81
CA HIS A 105 11.81 -5.20 -13.98
C HIS A 105 11.82 -5.96 -12.64
N ILE A 106 12.61 -5.44 -11.68
CA ILE A 106 12.66 -5.96 -10.31
C ILE A 106 11.38 -5.59 -9.58
N ASN A 107 10.75 -6.54 -8.88
CA ASN A 107 9.49 -6.27 -8.17
C ASN A 107 9.38 -6.86 -6.76
N SER A 108 10.39 -7.60 -6.34
CA SER A 108 10.55 -8.03 -4.97
C SER A 108 11.98 -8.46 -4.67
N VAL A 109 12.41 -8.14 -3.46
CA VAL A 109 13.68 -8.58 -2.87
C VAL A 109 13.41 -9.08 -1.45
N ASP A 110 13.97 -10.22 -1.10
CA ASP A 110 13.93 -10.78 0.26
C ASP A 110 15.34 -11.22 0.67
N LYS A 111 15.63 -11.23 1.97
CA LYS A 111 16.97 -11.56 2.50
C LYS A 111 16.87 -12.77 3.43
N ASP A 112 17.76 -13.74 3.27
CA ASP A 112 17.85 -14.89 4.17
C ASP A 112 18.80 -14.65 5.36
N SER A 113 18.81 -15.61 6.28
CA SER A 113 19.68 -15.59 7.47
C SER A 113 21.18 -15.75 7.16
N LYS A 114 21.55 -16.09 5.92
CA LYS A 114 22.95 -16.20 5.48
C LYS A 114 23.48 -14.89 4.92
N GLY A 115 22.60 -13.89 4.75
CA GLY A 115 22.92 -12.62 4.14
C GLY A 115 22.69 -12.56 2.64
N ASN A 116 22.09 -13.58 2.03
CA ASN A 116 21.88 -13.68 0.60
C ASN A 116 20.47 -13.21 0.21
N PHE A 117 20.28 -12.84 -1.06
CA PHE A 117 19.07 -12.19 -1.53
C PHE A 117 18.27 -13.05 -2.52
N LEU A 118 16.96 -13.11 -2.37
CA LEU A 118 16.03 -13.62 -3.37
C LEU A 118 15.46 -12.44 -4.15
N VAL A 119 15.71 -12.41 -5.46
CA VAL A 119 15.26 -11.33 -6.33
C VAL A 119 14.32 -11.87 -7.39
N SER A 120 13.16 -11.23 -7.55
CA SER A 120 12.21 -11.53 -8.62
C SER A 120 12.41 -10.60 -9.81
N THR A 121 12.65 -11.18 -10.99
CA THR A 121 12.60 -10.46 -12.27
C THR A 121 11.31 -10.81 -13.00
N ARG A 122 10.45 -9.80 -13.18
CA ARG A 122 9.17 -9.97 -13.87
C ARG A 122 9.39 -10.36 -15.34
N TYR A 123 10.42 -9.81 -15.98
CA TYR A 123 10.65 -9.98 -17.43
C TYR A 123 11.56 -11.17 -17.75
N GLY A 124 12.35 -11.64 -16.80
CA GLY A 124 13.07 -12.92 -16.88
C GLY A 124 12.19 -14.14 -16.60
N ASN A 125 10.98 -13.95 -16.04
CA ASN A 125 10.11 -15.03 -15.54
C ASN A 125 10.85 -15.98 -14.59
N CYS A 126 11.73 -15.45 -13.75
CA CYS A 126 12.55 -16.24 -12.85
C CYS A 126 12.85 -15.51 -11.53
N LEU A 127 13.28 -16.31 -10.56
CA LEU A 127 13.86 -15.85 -9.31
C LEU A 127 15.36 -16.10 -9.31
N LEU A 128 16.14 -15.13 -8.84
CA LEU A 128 17.58 -15.23 -8.65
C LEU A 128 17.87 -15.31 -7.15
N TYR A 129 18.73 -16.24 -6.75
CA TYR A 129 19.36 -16.24 -5.43
C TYR A 129 20.77 -15.71 -5.55
N ILE A 130 21.06 -14.60 -4.88
CA ILE A 130 22.25 -13.78 -5.06
C ILE A 130 23.09 -13.83 -3.79
N ASP A 131 24.39 -14.05 -3.94
CA ASP A 131 25.35 -13.97 -2.86
C ASP A 131 25.46 -12.52 -2.36
N GLY A 132 25.15 -12.29 -1.08
CA GLY A 132 25.12 -10.94 -0.51
C GLY A 132 26.50 -10.33 -0.22
N ARG A 133 27.59 -11.01 -0.61
CA ARG A 133 28.97 -10.50 -0.48
C ARG A 133 29.57 -10.19 -1.84
N THR A 134 29.32 -11.04 -2.83
CA THR A 134 29.91 -10.89 -4.18
C THR A 134 28.95 -10.33 -5.21
N GLY A 135 27.63 -10.45 -4.99
CA GLY A 135 26.61 -10.12 -5.98
C GLY A 135 26.41 -11.20 -7.04
N ASP A 136 27.13 -12.32 -6.96
CA ASP A 136 27.01 -13.41 -7.92
C ASP A 136 25.70 -14.19 -7.75
N THR A 137 25.12 -14.61 -8.87
CA THR A 137 23.97 -15.51 -8.87
C THR A 137 24.40 -16.92 -8.43
N ILE A 138 23.88 -17.38 -7.30
CA ILE A 138 24.08 -18.73 -6.76
C ILE A 138 23.23 -19.73 -7.54
N TRP A 139 21.94 -19.42 -7.75
CA TRP A 139 21.04 -20.20 -8.59
C TRP A 139 19.90 -19.36 -9.16
N THR A 140 19.30 -19.88 -10.22
CA THR A 140 18.11 -19.35 -10.89
C THR A 140 16.99 -20.39 -10.84
N LEU A 141 15.78 -19.97 -10.46
CA LEU A 141 14.56 -20.78 -10.50
C LEU A 141 13.60 -20.21 -11.55
N GLY A 142 13.20 -21.01 -12.53
CA GLY A 142 12.39 -20.58 -13.66
C GLY A 142 13.20 -19.92 -14.80
N GLY A 143 12.50 -19.36 -15.79
CA GLY A 143 13.10 -18.69 -16.94
C GLY A 143 13.99 -19.60 -17.81
N LYS A 144 14.90 -18.97 -18.57
CA LYS A 144 15.77 -19.67 -19.55
C LYS A 144 16.92 -20.45 -18.91
N HIS A 145 17.35 -20.05 -17.71
CA HIS A 145 18.52 -20.61 -17.02
C HIS A 145 18.16 -21.33 -15.71
N ASN A 146 16.99 -21.95 -15.66
CA ASN A 146 16.54 -22.69 -14.50
C ASN A 146 17.53 -23.79 -14.08
N ASN A 147 17.95 -23.80 -12.81
CA ASN A 147 18.85 -24.82 -12.27
C ASN A 147 18.14 -26.00 -11.60
N PHE A 148 16.82 -25.90 -11.37
CA PHE A 148 16.08 -26.88 -10.58
C PHE A 148 15.38 -27.95 -11.42
N THR A 149 15.44 -29.20 -10.98
CA THR A 149 14.54 -30.24 -11.49
C THR A 149 13.15 -30.06 -10.85
N ASP A 150 12.14 -29.81 -11.68
CA ASP A 150 10.74 -29.69 -11.25
C ASP A 150 10.13 -31.07 -11.00
N LEU A 151 9.76 -31.35 -9.75
CA LEU A 151 9.14 -32.60 -9.30
C LEU A 151 7.60 -32.60 -9.40
N SER A 152 7.03 -31.54 -9.96
CA SER A 152 5.59 -31.28 -10.13
C SER A 152 5.17 -31.21 -11.60
N GLY A 153 5.98 -31.79 -12.50
CA GLY A 153 5.66 -31.86 -13.93
C GLY A 153 5.66 -30.48 -14.63
N GLY A 154 6.43 -29.52 -14.11
CA GLY A 154 6.56 -28.17 -14.66
C GLY A 154 5.74 -27.11 -13.94
N ALA A 155 4.85 -27.50 -13.02
CA ALA A 155 3.99 -26.58 -12.28
C ALA A 155 4.74 -25.66 -11.30
N ALA A 156 5.95 -26.03 -10.88
CA ALA A 156 6.78 -25.23 -9.98
C ALA A 156 7.67 -24.23 -10.74
N THR A 157 7.92 -24.44 -12.04
CA THR A 157 8.80 -23.58 -12.86
C THR A 157 8.11 -22.84 -14.00
N ASN A 158 6.80 -23.03 -14.20
CA ASN A 158 6.05 -22.40 -15.31
C ASN A 158 5.40 -21.05 -14.94
N PHE A 159 5.69 -20.50 -13.77
CA PHE A 159 5.20 -19.17 -13.39
C PHE A 159 5.76 -18.10 -14.32
N THR A 160 4.99 -17.05 -14.59
CA THR A 160 5.42 -15.95 -15.46
C THR A 160 4.90 -14.60 -14.96
N TRP A 161 5.69 -13.55 -15.21
CA TRP A 161 5.42 -12.18 -14.79
C TRP A 161 5.16 -12.04 -13.28
N GLN A 162 5.77 -12.92 -12.49
CA GLN A 162 5.50 -13.14 -11.07
C GLN A 162 5.89 -11.96 -10.19
N HIS A 163 5.26 -11.85 -9.03
CA HIS A 163 5.51 -10.82 -8.01
C HIS A 163 5.68 -11.42 -6.61
N HIS A 164 6.26 -10.62 -5.71
CA HIS A 164 6.30 -10.86 -4.27
C HIS A 164 6.85 -12.23 -3.87
N ALA A 165 8.03 -12.56 -4.38
CA ALA A 165 8.77 -13.73 -3.95
C ALA A 165 9.32 -13.53 -2.53
N ARG A 166 9.11 -14.51 -1.66
CA ARG A 166 9.57 -14.50 -0.26
C ARG A 166 10.13 -15.85 0.15
N PHE A 167 11.24 -15.84 0.86
CA PHE A 167 11.74 -17.01 1.56
C PHE A 167 10.78 -17.42 2.67
N ARG A 168 10.69 -18.74 2.87
CA ARG A 168 9.98 -19.38 3.97
C ARG A 168 10.84 -20.50 4.53
N ASN A 169 10.56 -20.89 5.77
CA ASN A 169 11.19 -22.04 6.43
C ASN A 169 12.72 -22.02 6.29
N ASN A 170 13.34 -20.86 6.57
CA ASN A 170 14.78 -20.64 6.46
C ASN A 170 15.38 -21.03 5.08
N GLY A 171 14.68 -20.68 4.00
CA GLY A 171 15.14 -20.89 2.62
C GLY A 171 14.86 -22.28 2.03
N THR A 172 14.13 -23.14 2.74
CA THR A 172 13.69 -24.46 2.22
C THR A 172 12.37 -24.41 1.46
N SER A 173 11.70 -23.26 1.48
CA SER A 173 10.49 -23.05 0.71
C SER A 173 10.38 -21.58 0.26
N ILE A 174 9.59 -21.32 -0.78
CA ILE A 174 9.37 -19.99 -1.36
C ILE A 174 7.88 -19.78 -1.59
N THR A 175 7.36 -18.60 -1.27
CA THR A 175 6.03 -18.16 -1.71
C THR A 175 6.17 -17.10 -2.79
N LEU A 176 5.32 -17.12 -3.81
CA LEU A 176 5.27 -16.09 -4.85
C LEU A 176 3.86 -15.95 -5.43
N PHE A 177 3.54 -14.78 -5.97
CA PHE A 177 2.31 -14.55 -6.74
C PHE A 177 2.61 -14.73 -8.23
N ASP A 178 2.00 -15.74 -8.85
CA ASP A 178 2.15 -16.03 -10.26
C ASP A 178 1.04 -15.32 -11.03
N ASN A 179 1.38 -14.18 -11.64
CA ASN A 179 0.45 -13.39 -12.42
C ASN A 179 -0.05 -14.16 -13.64
N SER A 180 0.87 -14.84 -14.35
CA SER A 180 0.61 -15.56 -15.60
C SER A 180 -0.17 -14.76 -16.67
N SER A 181 -0.11 -13.43 -16.54
CA SER A 181 -0.81 -12.46 -17.36
C SER A 181 -0.04 -11.15 -17.37
N ARG A 182 0.06 -10.51 -18.54
CA ARG A 182 0.71 -9.20 -18.72
C ARG A 182 -0.15 -8.23 -19.56
N GLY A 183 -1.41 -8.60 -19.84
CA GLY A 183 -2.25 -7.84 -20.76
C GLY A 183 -1.90 -8.07 -22.22
N ARG A 184 -1.87 -6.99 -23.02
CA ARG A 184 -1.73 -7.09 -24.48
C ARG A 184 -0.38 -7.70 -24.87
N GLY A 185 -0.41 -8.67 -25.79
CA GLY A 185 0.80 -9.30 -26.34
C GLY A 185 1.44 -10.38 -25.45
N ALA A 186 0.77 -10.83 -24.39
CA ALA A 186 1.21 -11.96 -23.57
C ALA A 186 0.06 -12.94 -23.30
N PRO A 187 0.35 -14.17 -22.83
CA PRO A 187 -0.68 -15.06 -22.29
C PRO A 187 -1.50 -14.34 -21.21
N SER A 188 -2.78 -14.69 -21.13
CA SER A 188 -3.72 -14.16 -20.13
C SER A 188 -4.35 -15.35 -19.41
N LEU A 189 -3.56 -16.02 -18.59
CA LEU A 189 -4.01 -17.13 -17.77
C LEU A 189 -4.47 -16.61 -16.40
N PRO A 190 -5.31 -17.38 -15.68
CA PRO A 190 -5.65 -17.05 -14.30
C PRO A 190 -4.40 -17.00 -13.42
N SER A 191 -4.33 -15.99 -12.55
CA SER A 191 -3.26 -15.82 -11.57
C SER A 191 -3.48 -16.72 -10.37
N ARG A 192 -2.40 -17.06 -9.67
CA ARG A 192 -2.43 -17.94 -8.48
C ARG A 192 -1.40 -17.52 -7.45
N GLY A 193 -1.66 -17.86 -6.19
CA GLY A 193 -0.59 -17.93 -5.19
C GLY A 193 0.15 -19.26 -5.32
N LEU A 194 1.47 -19.25 -5.20
CA LEU A 194 2.29 -20.45 -5.19
C LEU A 194 3.07 -20.56 -3.88
N TYR A 195 3.13 -21.79 -3.38
CA TYR A 195 4.05 -22.19 -2.32
C TYR A 195 4.87 -23.37 -2.82
N LEU A 196 6.19 -23.16 -2.92
CA LEU A 196 7.15 -24.11 -3.46
C LEU A 196 8.07 -24.62 -2.35
N ASP A 197 8.40 -25.91 -2.39
CA ASP A 197 9.49 -26.50 -1.64
C ASP A 197 10.75 -26.55 -2.51
N VAL A 198 11.88 -26.18 -1.92
CA VAL A 198 13.16 -26.02 -2.60
C VAL A 198 14.23 -26.83 -1.86
N ASP A 199 14.83 -27.80 -2.54
CA ASP A 199 16.01 -28.53 -2.08
C ASP A 199 17.22 -27.99 -2.85
N GLN A 200 18.00 -27.13 -2.19
CA GLN A 200 19.17 -26.48 -2.79
C GLN A 200 20.40 -27.40 -2.87
N GLU A 201 20.40 -28.56 -2.20
CA GLU A 201 21.48 -29.55 -2.31
C GLU A 201 21.27 -30.45 -3.52
N LYS A 202 20.03 -30.93 -3.71
CA LYS A 202 19.66 -31.76 -4.86
C LYS A 202 19.26 -30.95 -6.09
N MET A 203 19.13 -29.63 -5.94
CA MET A 203 18.60 -28.73 -6.96
C MET A 203 17.25 -29.24 -7.50
N THR A 204 16.30 -29.49 -6.59
CA THR A 204 14.93 -29.89 -6.95
C THR A 204 13.92 -28.91 -6.38
N VAL A 205 12.83 -28.70 -7.10
CA VAL A 205 11.71 -27.84 -6.68
C VAL A 205 10.40 -28.60 -6.83
N GLN A 206 9.48 -28.41 -5.90
CA GLN A 206 8.16 -29.01 -5.94
C GLN A 206 7.09 -28.00 -5.51
N VAL A 207 5.92 -28.04 -6.13
CA VAL A 207 4.74 -27.35 -5.64
C VAL A 207 4.31 -28.00 -4.33
N ARG A 208 4.38 -27.24 -3.25
CA ARG A 208 3.73 -27.59 -1.99
C ARG A 208 2.23 -27.35 -2.08
N HIS A 209 1.85 -26.18 -2.59
CA HIS A 209 0.44 -25.79 -2.74
C HIS A 209 0.23 -24.70 -3.81
N GLU A 210 -0.95 -24.69 -4.42
CA GLU A 210 -1.43 -23.64 -5.34
C GLU A 210 -2.75 -23.05 -4.83
N TYR A 211 -2.78 -21.72 -4.65
CA TYR A 211 -3.94 -20.99 -4.17
C TYR A 211 -4.69 -20.37 -5.36
N TRP A 212 -5.78 -21.03 -5.76
CA TRP A 212 -6.63 -20.62 -6.87
C TRP A 212 -7.93 -19.98 -6.37
N ASN A 213 -8.32 -18.82 -6.92
CA ASN A 213 -9.66 -18.29 -6.67
C ASN A 213 -10.71 -19.11 -7.43
N SER A 214 -11.87 -19.35 -6.81
CA SER A 214 -13.00 -20.04 -7.45
C SER A 214 -13.55 -19.31 -8.67
N HIS A 215 -13.37 -17.99 -8.72
CA HIS A 215 -13.61 -17.13 -9.87
C HIS A 215 -12.25 -16.72 -10.45
N PRO A 216 -11.84 -17.25 -11.61
CA PRO A 216 -10.51 -16.97 -12.17
C PRO A 216 -10.24 -15.46 -12.33
N ILE A 217 -9.25 -14.95 -11.61
CA ILE A 217 -8.78 -13.57 -11.71
C ILE A 217 -7.51 -13.55 -12.55
N ARG A 218 -7.40 -12.58 -13.46
CA ARG A 218 -6.23 -12.42 -14.34
C ARG A 218 -5.56 -11.09 -14.02
N SER A 219 -4.65 -11.10 -13.06
CA SER A 219 -3.92 -9.91 -12.66
C SER A 219 -2.70 -9.70 -13.54
N GLN A 220 -2.62 -8.54 -14.20
CA GLN A 220 -1.60 -8.26 -15.22
C GLN A 220 -0.26 -7.78 -14.62
N SER A 221 -0.30 -7.28 -13.39
CA SER A 221 0.84 -6.76 -12.65
C SER A 221 0.54 -6.78 -11.16
N GLN A 222 1.57 -6.59 -10.34
CA GLN A 222 1.45 -6.44 -8.89
C GLN A 222 0.90 -7.72 -8.25
N GLY A 223 0.53 -7.65 -6.97
CA GLY A 223 -0.03 -8.77 -6.21
C GLY A 223 0.94 -9.37 -5.20
N SER A 224 0.39 -10.11 -4.26
CA SER A 224 1.13 -10.65 -3.11
C SER A 224 0.58 -11.98 -2.63
N VAL A 225 1.47 -12.82 -2.10
CA VAL A 225 1.14 -13.94 -1.22
C VAL A 225 1.74 -13.68 0.16
N GLN A 226 0.91 -13.79 1.20
CA GLN A 226 1.33 -13.69 2.60
C GLN A 226 0.82 -14.90 3.39
N ILE A 227 1.72 -15.61 4.05
CA ILE A 227 1.36 -16.58 5.10
C ILE A 227 1.14 -15.79 6.39
N LEU A 228 -0.03 -15.94 7.01
CA LEU A 228 -0.41 -15.28 8.25
C LEU A 228 0.01 -16.12 9.46
N ASP A 229 0.14 -15.48 10.63
CA ASP A 229 0.51 -16.17 11.89
C ASP A 229 -0.51 -17.25 12.31
N SER A 230 -1.76 -17.12 11.84
CA SER A 230 -2.79 -18.15 12.03
C SER A 230 -2.57 -19.43 11.22
N GLY A 231 -1.62 -19.42 10.27
CA GLY A 231 -1.42 -20.46 9.27
C GLY A 231 -2.26 -20.30 8.00
N ASN A 232 -3.13 -19.29 7.94
CA ASN A 232 -3.88 -18.95 6.73
C ASN A 232 -2.99 -18.29 5.67
N VAL A 233 -3.48 -18.25 4.43
CA VAL A 233 -2.78 -17.62 3.30
C VAL A 233 -3.63 -16.51 2.73
N LEU A 234 -3.09 -15.29 2.68
CA LEU A 234 -3.70 -14.15 2.04
C LEU A 234 -3.08 -13.92 0.67
N VAL A 235 -3.92 -13.91 -0.37
CA VAL A 235 -3.53 -13.60 -1.75
C VAL A 235 -4.17 -12.29 -2.17
N GLY A 236 -3.36 -11.28 -2.47
CA GLY A 236 -3.76 -10.00 -3.06
C GLY A 236 -3.58 -10.01 -4.57
N TYR A 237 -4.58 -9.56 -5.34
CA TYR A 237 -4.58 -9.66 -6.81
C TYR A 237 -4.11 -8.39 -7.52
N GLY A 238 -3.37 -7.49 -6.85
CA GLY A 238 -2.61 -6.45 -7.54
C GLY A 238 -3.48 -5.48 -8.36
N PHE A 239 -3.24 -5.51 -9.68
CA PHE A 239 -4.03 -4.85 -10.72
C PHE A 239 -5.55 -5.11 -10.64
N SER A 240 -5.97 -6.26 -10.11
CA SER A 240 -7.39 -6.52 -9.82
C SER A 240 -7.70 -6.18 -8.38
N ALA A 241 -8.70 -5.32 -8.16
CA ALA A 241 -9.12 -4.82 -6.84
C ALA A 241 -9.83 -5.89 -5.99
N ALA A 242 -9.08 -6.94 -5.66
CA ALA A 242 -9.54 -8.12 -4.95
C ALA A 242 -8.43 -8.72 -4.08
N TRP A 243 -8.85 -9.43 -3.04
CA TRP A 243 -8.00 -10.33 -2.27
C TRP A 243 -8.79 -11.58 -1.86
N THR A 244 -8.08 -12.63 -1.45
CA THR A 244 -8.68 -13.88 -0.97
C THR A 244 -7.85 -14.43 0.18
N GLU A 245 -8.50 -14.77 1.29
CA GLU A 245 -7.90 -15.50 2.39
C GLU A 245 -8.28 -16.97 2.28
N PHE A 246 -7.27 -17.83 2.36
CA PHE A 246 -7.36 -19.27 2.27
C PHE A 246 -6.92 -19.92 3.58
N THR A 247 -7.38 -21.13 3.84
CA THR A 247 -6.66 -22.06 4.73
C THR A 247 -5.32 -22.43 4.09
N MET A 248 -4.40 -23.00 4.88
CA MET A 248 -3.14 -23.54 4.36
C MET A 248 -3.34 -24.60 3.27
N ASP A 249 -4.46 -25.35 3.34
CA ASP A 249 -4.82 -26.39 2.37
C ASP A 249 -5.57 -25.85 1.14
N GLY A 250 -5.80 -24.53 1.07
CA GLY A 250 -6.37 -23.87 -0.12
C GLY A 250 -7.88 -23.67 -0.12
N ASP A 251 -8.57 -23.91 0.99
CA ASP A 251 -10.01 -23.61 1.10
C ASP A 251 -10.23 -22.11 1.26
N ILE A 252 -11.16 -21.54 0.49
CA ILE A 252 -11.48 -20.11 0.59
C ILE A 252 -12.23 -19.83 1.89
N LEU A 253 -11.65 -18.98 2.74
CA LEU A 253 -12.27 -18.46 3.96
C LEU A 253 -13.00 -17.14 3.69
N CYS A 254 -12.39 -16.27 2.91
CA CYS A 254 -12.95 -14.98 2.56
C CYS A 254 -12.46 -14.52 1.19
N HIS A 255 -13.36 -13.92 0.42
CA HIS A 255 -13.04 -13.28 -0.85
C HIS A 255 -13.74 -11.93 -0.90
N ALA A 256 -12.98 -10.87 -1.15
CA ALA A 256 -13.51 -9.51 -1.18
C ALA A 256 -13.04 -8.76 -2.41
N HIS A 257 -13.90 -7.86 -2.88
CA HIS A 257 -13.57 -6.83 -3.86
C HIS A 257 -13.66 -5.47 -3.19
N PHE A 258 -12.72 -4.57 -3.50
CA PHE A 258 -12.77 -3.16 -3.07
C PHE A 258 -13.04 -2.22 -4.25
N ALA A 259 -13.71 -2.75 -5.28
CA ALA A 259 -14.25 -2.04 -6.43
C ALA A 259 -15.57 -2.70 -6.86
N PRO A 260 -16.40 -2.03 -7.68
CA PRO A 260 -17.64 -2.62 -8.19
C PRO A 260 -17.38 -3.96 -8.89
N LYS A 261 -18.19 -4.99 -8.59
CA LYS A 261 -18.05 -6.36 -9.12
C LYS A 261 -17.92 -6.45 -10.65
N ARG A 262 -18.48 -5.50 -11.40
CA ARG A 262 -18.37 -5.47 -12.87
C ARG A 262 -17.01 -5.00 -13.38
N ASP A 263 -16.28 -4.23 -12.58
CA ASP A 263 -15.11 -3.46 -13.01
C ASP A 263 -13.84 -3.73 -12.18
N PHE A 264 -13.89 -4.56 -11.13
CA PHE A 264 -12.75 -4.79 -10.22
C PHE A 264 -11.49 -5.33 -10.89
N SER A 265 -11.60 -6.05 -12.02
CA SER A 265 -10.46 -6.62 -12.75
C SER A 265 -9.98 -5.73 -13.91
N LYS A 266 -10.46 -4.48 -14.01
CA LYS A 266 -10.16 -3.56 -15.13
C LYS A 266 -9.08 -2.53 -14.82
N GLY A 267 -8.39 -2.63 -13.69
CA GLY A 267 -7.34 -1.68 -13.31
C GLY A 267 -7.82 -0.25 -13.00
N LYS A 268 -9.13 -0.03 -12.81
CA LYS A 268 -9.66 1.29 -12.42
C LYS A 268 -9.41 1.63 -10.96
N VAL A 269 -9.29 0.59 -10.15
CA VAL A 269 -8.89 0.60 -8.75
C VAL A 269 -7.89 -0.53 -8.64
N VAL A 270 -6.74 -0.26 -8.05
CA VAL A 270 -5.64 -1.22 -7.91
C VAL A 270 -5.10 -1.16 -6.50
N SER A 271 -4.46 -2.23 -6.06
CA SER A 271 -3.58 -2.22 -4.88
C SER A 271 -2.27 -2.85 -5.28
N PHE A 272 -1.13 -2.26 -4.92
CA PHE A 272 0.15 -2.89 -5.27
C PHE A 272 0.33 -4.25 -4.59
N ARG A 273 0.12 -4.30 -3.28
CA ARG A 273 0.11 -5.53 -2.48
C ARG A 273 -1.01 -5.46 -1.44
N THR A 274 -1.44 -6.61 -0.95
CA THR A 274 -2.36 -6.73 0.19
C THR A 274 -1.66 -7.43 1.33
N PHE A 275 -1.75 -6.85 2.53
CA PHE A 275 -1.19 -7.41 3.75
C PHE A 275 -2.21 -7.37 4.88
N LYS A 276 -2.08 -8.30 5.83
CA LYS A 276 -2.87 -8.36 7.05
C LYS A 276 -1.93 -8.60 8.22
N HIS A 277 -1.89 -7.64 9.13
CA HIS A 277 -1.05 -7.65 10.32
C HIS A 277 -1.86 -7.20 11.54
N PRO A 278 -1.48 -7.63 12.75
CA PRO A 278 -1.93 -6.95 13.95
C PRO A 278 -1.42 -5.50 13.92
N TRP A 279 -2.29 -4.55 14.24
CA TRP A 279 -1.92 -3.14 14.36
C TRP A 279 -2.57 -2.56 15.60
N VAL A 280 -1.77 -1.90 16.43
CA VAL A 280 -2.24 -1.12 17.57
C VAL A 280 -2.07 0.35 17.22
N GLY A 281 -3.17 1.01 16.90
CA GLY A 281 -3.21 2.42 16.55
C GLY A 281 -3.56 3.29 17.76
N ASN A 282 -2.66 4.23 18.08
CA ASN A 282 -2.70 5.18 19.19
C ASN A 282 -2.56 6.61 18.64
N PRO A 283 -3.52 7.10 17.84
CA PRO A 283 -3.42 8.42 17.22
C PRO A 283 -3.29 9.52 18.29
N ASN A 284 -2.51 10.57 17.97
CA ASN A 284 -2.32 11.71 18.87
C ASN A 284 -3.50 12.72 18.82
N THR A 285 -4.49 12.47 17.97
CA THR A 285 -5.74 13.24 17.92
C THR A 285 -6.69 12.82 19.04
N ARG A 286 -7.71 13.61 19.30
CA ARG A 286 -8.85 13.22 20.15
C ARG A 286 -9.94 12.56 19.30
N PRO A 287 -10.92 11.87 19.92
CA PRO A 287 -12.14 11.46 19.24
C PRO A 287 -12.90 12.67 18.66
N ASP A 288 -13.39 12.53 17.43
CA ASP A 288 -14.37 13.42 16.83
C ASP A 288 -15.73 13.15 17.47
N PHE A 289 -16.48 14.21 17.75
CA PHE A 289 -17.71 14.12 18.52
C PHE A 289 -18.78 15.04 17.97
N GLU A 290 -19.95 14.48 17.69
CA GLU A 290 -21.14 15.20 17.27
C GLU A 290 -22.25 15.01 18.31
N VAL A 291 -23.04 16.06 18.54
CA VAL A 291 -24.26 15.98 19.33
C VAL A 291 -25.41 16.62 18.59
N TYR A 292 -26.51 15.89 18.45
CA TYR A 292 -27.74 16.37 17.83
C TYR A 292 -28.98 15.78 18.51
N SER A 293 -29.89 16.64 18.96
CA SER A 293 -31.10 16.24 19.68
C SER A 293 -30.75 15.26 20.83
N TYR A 294 -31.34 14.07 20.90
CA TYR A 294 -31.04 13.06 21.94
C TYR A 294 -30.03 12.00 21.48
N HIS A 295 -29.13 12.33 20.55
CA HIS A 295 -28.09 11.44 20.07
C HIS A 295 -26.74 12.15 20.07
N ALA A 296 -25.70 11.40 20.41
CA ALA A 296 -24.34 11.78 20.11
C ALA A 296 -23.72 10.75 19.16
N ALA A 297 -22.81 11.17 18.30
CA ALA A 297 -22.01 10.27 17.48
C ALA A 297 -20.53 10.51 17.82
N VAL A 298 -19.77 9.43 17.88
CA VAL A 298 -18.33 9.49 18.17
C VAL A 298 -17.57 8.56 17.23
N SER A 299 -16.45 9.05 16.72
CA SER A 299 -15.50 8.25 15.96
C SER A 299 -14.07 8.69 16.32
N TRP A 300 -13.11 7.79 16.15
CA TRP A 300 -11.71 8.13 16.40
C TRP A 300 -10.82 7.43 15.39
N ASN A 301 -10.50 8.15 14.33
CA ASN A 301 -9.77 7.58 13.21
C ASN A 301 -8.36 7.15 13.62
N GLY A 302 -8.02 5.90 13.29
CA GLY A 302 -6.76 5.27 13.66
C GLY A 302 -6.72 4.68 15.08
N ALA A 303 -7.67 4.94 15.96
CA ALA A 303 -7.67 4.32 17.29
C ALA A 303 -8.23 2.89 17.23
N THR A 304 -7.40 1.88 17.52
CA THR A 304 -7.80 0.46 17.43
C THR A 304 -8.22 -0.13 18.77
N GLU A 305 -7.78 0.45 19.88
CA GLU A 305 -7.95 -0.12 21.22
C GLU A 305 -9.24 0.29 21.93
N VAL A 306 -10.09 1.10 21.29
CA VAL A 306 -11.36 1.53 21.88
C VAL A 306 -12.35 0.38 21.91
N ALA A 307 -12.79 -0.01 23.11
CA ALA A 307 -13.78 -1.06 23.32
C ALA A 307 -15.15 -0.50 23.73
N THR A 308 -15.18 0.60 24.47
CA THR A 308 -16.41 1.21 25.01
C THR A 308 -16.33 2.72 24.93
N TRP A 309 -17.46 3.34 24.58
CA TRP A 309 -17.65 4.78 24.66
C TRP A 309 -18.50 5.12 25.88
N VAL A 310 -18.04 6.06 26.69
CA VAL A 310 -18.80 6.61 27.83
C VAL A 310 -19.18 8.04 27.52
N LEU A 311 -20.47 8.35 27.62
CA LEU A 311 -20.97 9.71 27.54
C LEU A 311 -21.02 10.29 28.95
N GLU A 312 -20.42 11.45 29.12
CA GLU A 312 -20.47 12.23 30.35
C GLU A 312 -21.02 13.63 30.09
N GLY A 313 -21.59 14.24 31.13
CA GLY A 313 -22.11 15.60 31.07
C GLY A 313 -21.62 16.49 32.20
N ALA A 314 -21.62 17.80 31.95
CA ALA A 314 -21.33 18.84 32.92
C ALA A 314 -22.21 20.08 32.68
N ASP A 315 -22.33 20.92 33.72
CA ASP A 315 -23.11 22.17 33.65
C ASP A 315 -22.32 23.33 33.00
N SER A 316 -20.99 23.19 32.87
CA SER A 316 -20.08 24.21 32.35
C SER A 316 -19.03 23.61 31.41
N LYS A 317 -18.67 24.35 30.34
CA LYS A 317 -17.57 24.01 29.41
C LYS A 317 -16.23 23.83 30.12
N LYS A 318 -15.99 24.59 31.19
CA LYS A 318 -14.73 24.58 31.98
C LYS A 318 -14.80 23.68 33.21
N SER A 319 -15.85 22.86 33.36
CA SER A 319 -15.94 21.93 34.48
C SER A 319 -14.82 20.89 34.42
N THR A 320 -14.22 20.58 35.56
CA THR A 320 -13.37 19.39 35.72
C THR A 320 -14.19 18.17 36.13
N ASP A 321 -15.39 18.41 36.67
CA ASP A 321 -16.28 17.39 37.22
C ASP A 321 -17.32 17.05 36.15
N PHE A 322 -17.11 15.92 35.49
CA PHE A 322 -18.04 15.34 34.53
C PHE A 322 -18.75 14.15 35.17
N ILE A 323 -20.05 14.04 34.92
CA ILE A 323 -20.90 13.00 35.49
C ILE A 323 -21.26 12.00 34.39
N PHE A 324 -21.12 10.71 34.72
CA PHE A 324 -21.54 9.61 33.87
C PHE A 324 -23.03 9.73 33.49
N ILE A 325 -23.32 9.59 32.19
CA ILE A 325 -24.68 9.54 31.65
C ILE A 325 -25.01 8.13 31.18
N THR A 326 -24.19 7.58 30.27
CA THR A 326 -24.40 6.26 29.68
C THR A 326 -23.09 5.70 29.10
N ALA A 327 -23.06 4.41 28.81
CA ALA A 327 -21.96 3.74 28.11
C ALA A 327 -22.50 2.78 27.05
N VAL A 328 -21.82 2.70 25.92
CA VAL A 328 -22.14 1.77 24.83
C VAL A 328 -20.87 1.10 24.31
N PRO A 329 -20.92 -0.19 23.93
CA PRO A 329 -19.80 -0.83 23.25
C PRO A 329 -19.52 -0.12 21.92
N LYS A 330 -18.25 -0.08 21.51
CA LYS A 330 -17.90 0.42 20.17
C LYS A 330 -18.52 -0.48 19.11
N ASP A 331 -19.19 0.14 18.15
CA ASP A 331 -19.74 -0.52 16.96
C ASP A 331 -19.22 0.20 15.71
N GLY A 332 -18.63 -0.55 14.78
CA GLY A 332 -18.07 0.01 13.54
C GLY A 332 -17.01 1.09 13.74
N PHE A 333 -16.89 1.99 12.76
CA PHE A 333 -16.01 3.18 12.81
C PHE A 333 -16.64 4.30 13.66
N GLU A 334 -17.91 4.61 13.39
CA GLU A 334 -18.69 5.60 14.11
C GLU A 334 -19.73 4.90 14.99
N THR A 335 -19.82 5.31 16.24
CA THR A 335 -20.77 4.76 17.21
C THR A 335 -21.75 5.84 17.66
N VAL A 336 -23.04 5.55 17.52
CA VAL A 336 -24.11 6.43 17.99
C VAL A 336 -24.45 6.09 19.44
N ILE A 337 -24.42 7.09 20.31
CA ILE A 337 -24.71 7.01 21.74
C ILE A 337 -26.06 7.70 22.02
N PRO A 338 -27.08 6.98 22.52
CA PRO A 338 -28.34 7.60 22.90
C PRO A 338 -28.20 8.44 24.17
N ILE A 339 -28.78 9.63 24.18
CA ILE A 339 -28.80 10.53 25.34
C ILE A 339 -30.15 10.34 26.08
N PRO A 340 -30.15 9.93 27.36
CA PRO A 340 -31.37 9.81 28.15
C PRO A 340 -32.15 11.13 28.22
N LYS A 341 -33.48 11.04 28.11
CA LYS A 341 -34.36 12.24 28.10
C LYS A 341 -34.35 13.03 29.42
N ASP A 342 -33.92 12.40 30.50
CA ASP A 342 -33.80 12.98 31.83
C ASP A 342 -32.38 13.53 32.13
N ALA A 343 -31.44 13.45 31.18
CA ALA A 343 -30.14 14.09 31.29
C ALA A 343 -30.30 15.63 31.38
N LYS A 344 -29.56 16.27 32.28
CA LYS A 344 -29.74 17.69 32.64
C LYS A 344 -28.54 18.60 32.36
N TYR A 345 -27.54 18.08 31.66
CA TYR A 345 -26.28 18.77 31.42
C TYR A 345 -26.34 19.61 30.15
N ASN A 346 -25.62 20.73 30.12
CA ASN A 346 -25.54 21.60 28.92
C ASN A 346 -24.30 21.32 28.07
N TYR A 347 -23.37 20.53 28.60
CA TYR A 347 -22.11 20.21 27.96
C TYR A 347 -21.85 18.72 28.04
N LEU A 348 -21.50 18.10 26.92
CA LEU A 348 -21.27 16.67 26.80
C LEU A 348 -19.86 16.39 26.26
N ARG A 349 -19.32 15.23 26.62
CA ARG A 349 -18.11 14.67 26.01
C ARG A 349 -18.20 13.15 25.96
N ALA A 350 -17.44 12.55 25.05
CA ALA A 350 -17.24 11.10 25.00
C ALA A 350 -15.86 10.72 25.55
N LEU A 351 -15.79 9.70 26.40
CA LEU A 351 -14.56 9.02 26.80
C LEU A 351 -14.40 7.73 26.00
N ALA A 352 -13.20 7.52 25.47
CA ALA A 352 -12.78 6.25 24.88
C ALA A 352 -12.19 5.36 25.99
N LEU A 353 -12.77 4.20 26.23
CA LEU A 353 -12.21 3.19 27.14
C LEU A 353 -11.71 1.98 26.38
N ASN A 354 -10.60 1.40 26.83
CA ASN A 354 -10.11 0.12 26.33
C ASN A 354 -10.86 -1.07 26.97
N SER A 355 -10.49 -2.29 26.59
CA SER A 355 -11.11 -3.54 27.08
C SER A 355 -10.95 -3.78 28.59
N THR A 356 -10.00 -3.12 29.26
CA THR A 356 -9.79 -3.20 30.71
C THR A 356 -10.50 -2.07 31.48
N GLY A 357 -11.21 -1.17 30.78
CA GLY A 357 -11.86 -0.01 31.37
C GLY A 357 -10.93 1.19 31.63
N HIS A 358 -9.71 1.17 31.09
CA HIS A 358 -8.80 2.31 31.19
C HIS A 358 -9.15 3.36 30.13
N THR A 359 -9.19 4.63 30.52
CA THR A 359 -9.44 5.75 29.62
C THR A 359 -8.25 5.98 28.71
N LEU A 360 -8.50 5.92 27.40
CA LEU A 360 -7.51 6.20 26.36
C LEU A 360 -7.44 7.70 26.05
N ALA A 361 -8.60 8.33 25.84
CA ALA A 361 -8.74 9.76 25.59
C ALA A 361 -10.17 10.24 25.83
N SER A 362 -10.37 11.56 25.78
CA SER A 362 -11.69 12.17 25.71
C SER A 362 -11.81 13.03 24.45
N SER A 363 -13.02 13.12 23.90
CA SER A 363 -13.36 14.17 22.95
C SER A 363 -13.16 15.55 23.60
N LYS A 364 -13.17 16.59 22.76
CA LYS A 364 -13.45 17.94 23.21
C LYS A 364 -14.92 18.04 23.69
N VAL A 365 -15.23 19.08 24.45
CA VAL A 365 -16.55 19.27 25.06
C VAL A 365 -17.49 19.97 24.06
N ALA A 366 -18.64 19.37 23.80
CA ALA A 366 -19.69 19.95 22.95
C ALA A 366 -20.78 20.58 23.81
N ARG A 367 -21.32 21.73 23.40
CA ARG A 367 -22.57 22.24 23.95
C ARG A 367 -23.72 21.36 23.45
N TRP A 368 -24.63 21.00 24.34
CA TRP A 368 -25.81 20.22 24.02
C TRP A 368 -27.07 21.02 24.35
N ASP A 369 -27.91 21.20 23.34
CA ASP A 369 -29.28 21.67 23.48
C ASP A 369 -30.19 20.69 22.74
N PRO A 370 -31.05 19.91 23.45
CA PRO A 370 -31.90 18.91 22.82
C PRO A 370 -32.96 19.50 21.87
N PHE A 371 -33.19 20.82 21.93
CA PHE A 371 -34.14 21.54 21.09
C PHE A 371 -33.47 22.37 19.98
N SER A 372 -32.14 22.31 19.85
CA SER A 372 -31.42 22.92 18.73
C SER A 372 -31.81 22.25 17.41
N ASP A 373 -32.02 23.08 16.38
CA ASP A 373 -32.27 22.62 15.01
C ASP A 373 -30.98 22.18 14.31
N GLU A 374 -29.81 22.50 14.88
CA GLU A 374 -28.50 22.22 14.31
C GLU A 374 -27.68 21.28 15.20
N ALA A 375 -26.89 20.41 14.55
CA ALA A 375 -25.92 19.54 15.19
C ALA A 375 -24.66 20.32 15.57
N VAL A 376 -24.07 19.97 16.72
CA VAL A 376 -22.78 20.51 17.15
C VAL A 376 -21.71 19.47 16.84
N VAL A 377 -20.83 19.77 15.88
CA VAL A 377 -19.73 18.90 15.47
C VAL A 377 -18.42 19.45 16.01
N ILE A 378 -17.66 18.60 16.70
CA ILE A 378 -16.39 18.96 17.31
C ILE A 378 -15.27 18.06 16.76
N SER A 379 -14.31 18.68 16.07
CA SER A 379 -13.13 18.00 15.56
C SER A 379 -12.14 17.67 16.68
N GLY A 380 -11.65 16.44 16.68
CA GLY A 380 -10.62 15.93 17.56
C GLY A 380 -9.19 16.30 17.13
N VAL A 381 -9.03 16.89 15.95
CA VAL A 381 -7.74 17.46 15.50
C VAL A 381 -7.50 18.79 16.22
N SER A 382 -6.27 19.02 16.67
CA SER A 382 -5.85 20.30 17.22
C SER A 382 -5.68 21.29 16.07
N ASP A 383 -6.63 22.21 15.93
CA ASP A 383 -6.29 23.54 15.45
C ASP A 383 -5.67 24.22 16.68
N ASP A 384 -4.35 24.38 16.67
CA ASP A 384 -3.68 25.29 17.61
C ASP A 384 -4.29 26.68 17.37
N ASP A 385 -5.27 27.10 18.20
CA ASP A 385 -5.61 28.49 18.56
C ASP A 385 -7.02 28.71 19.22
N ASP A 386 -7.79 27.69 19.62
CA ASP A 386 -9.13 27.92 20.22
C ASP A 386 -9.18 27.96 21.77
N ASP A 387 -8.12 28.44 22.43
CA ASP A 387 -8.16 28.74 23.88
C ASP A 387 -8.63 30.18 24.19
N ASP A 388 -8.90 31.02 23.18
CA ASP A 388 -9.43 32.38 23.35
C ASP A 388 -10.67 32.65 22.45
N ASP A 389 -11.80 32.02 22.75
CA ASP A 389 -13.11 32.54 22.30
C ASP A 389 -13.72 33.42 23.41
N ASP A 390 -13.29 34.68 23.42
CA ASP A 390 -14.19 35.79 23.75
C ASP A 390 -15.17 35.96 22.58
N ASP A 391 -16.44 35.81 22.93
CA ASP A 391 -17.66 36.09 22.16
C ASP A 391 -17.60 37.48 21.48
N ASP A 392 -17.13 37.59 20.21
CA ASP A 392 -17.35 38.79 19.36
C ASP A 392 -16.90 38.72 17.86
N THR A 393 -16.72 37.54 17.22
CA THR A 393 -16.19 37.43 15.83
C THR A 393 -17.20 37.01 14.73
N GLU A 394 -18.50 37.24 14.94
CA GLU A 394 -19.54 37.12 13.90
C GLU A 394 -19.35 38.01 12.63
N PRO A 395 -18.69 39.21 12.64
CA PRO A 395 -18.63 40.05 11.43
C PRO A 395 -17.58 39.63 10.39
N PHE A 396 -16.46 39.05 10.83
CA PHE A 396 -15.31 38.82 9.94
C PHE A 396 -15.41 37.53 9.14
N TYR A 397 -16.09 36.51 9.67
CA TYR A 397 -16.30 35.24 8.96
C TYR A 397 -17.23 35.43 7.76
N LYS A 398 -18.36 36.13 7.94
CA LYS A 398 -19.28 36.51 6.85
C LYS A 398 -18.60 37.39 5.80
N LEU A 399 -17.72 38.31 6.21
CA LEU A 399 -16.97 39.17 5.28
C LEU A 399 -15.96 38.39 4.44
N ARG A 400 -15.23 37.43 5.02
CA ARG A 400 -14.29 36.56 4.29
C ARG A 400 -15.02 35.66 3.30
N THR A 401 -16.08 34.97 3.72
CA THR A 401 -16.87 34.13 2.81
C THR A 401 -17.51 34.95 1.69
N PHE A 402 -18.02 36.15 2.00
CA PHE A 402 -18.55 37.07 0.99
C PHE A 402 -17.48 37.55 0.01
N LEU A 403 -16.27 37.92 0.47
CA LEU A 403 -15.15 38.30 -0.41
C LEU A 403 -14.66 37.13 -1.27
N PHE A 404 -14.59 35.91 -0.73
CA PHE A 404 -14.23 34.71 -1.50
C PHE A 404 -15.23 34.42 -2.62
N VAL A 405 -16.53 34.54 -2.35
CA VAL A 405 -17.58 34.37 -3.37
C VAL A 405 -17.52 35.49 -4.42
N LEU A 406 -17.28 36.74 -4.00
CA LEU A 406 -17.16 37.89 -4.91
C LEU A 406 -15.95 37.76 -5.84
N ILE A 407 -14.78 37.39 -5.30
CA ILE A 407 -13.56 37.17 -6.09
C ILE A 407 -13.78 36.00 -7.06
N GLY A 408 -14.33 34.87 -6.60
CA GLY A 408 -14.64 33.73 -7.45
C GLY A 408 -15.61 34.07 -8.59
N PHE A 409 -16.65 34.86 -8.32
CA PHE A 409 -17.63 35.28 -9.32
C PHE A 409 -17.03 36.24 -10.36
N PHE A 410 -16.19 37.19 -9.94
CA PHE A 410 -15.47 38.07 -10.86
C PHE A 410 -14.44 37.32 -11.70
N SER A 411 -13.70 36.38 -11.14
CA SER A 411 -12.76 35.54 -11.88
C SER A 411 -13.48 34.70 -12.95
N ALA A 412 -14.62 34.12 -12.63
CA ALA A 412 -15.45 33.37 -13.58
C ALA A 412 -16.02 34.26 -14.69
N ALA A 413 -16.47 35.48 -14.36
CA ALA A 413 -16.99 36.44 -15.34
C ALA A 413 -15.90 36.93 -16.30
N VAL A 414 -14.68 37.19 -15.80
CA VAL A 414 -13.53 37.58 -16.63
C VAL A 414 -13.13 36.43 -17.55
N LEU A 415 -13.05 35.19 -17.05
CA LEU A 415 -12.78 34.01 -17.87
C LEU A 415 -13.84 33.80 -18.95
N ALA A 416 -15.12 33.96 -18.62
CA ALA A 416 -16.22 33.88 -19.59
C ALA A 416 -16.13 34.98 -20.65
N ALA A 417 -15.77 36.22 -20.28
CA ALA A 417 -15.56 37.31 -21.20
C ALA A 417 -14.34 37.09 -22.11
N CYS A 418 -13.24 36.54 -21.59
CA CYS A 418 -12.07 36.14 -22.37
C CYS A 418 -12.42 35.03 -23.37
N VAL A 419 -13.14 33.99 -22.94
CA VAL A 419 -13.61 32.91 -23.81
C VAL A 419 -14.56 33.45 -24.89
N TRP A 420 -15.44 34.39 -24.55
CA TRP A 420 -16.34 35.03 -25.50
C TRP A 420 -15.58 35.88 -26.53
N PHE A 421 -14.57 36.65 -26.11
CA PHE A 421 -13.71 37.41 -27.02
C PHE A 421 -12.91 36.49 -27.95
N VAL A 422 -12.35 35.40 -27.44
CA VAL A 422 -11.63 34.39 -28.24
C VAL A 422 -12.57 33.71 -29.23
N LYS A 423 -13.78 33.30 -28.81
CA LYS A 423 -14.81 32.75 -29.73
C LYS A 423 -15.22 33.74 -30.80
N ARG A 424 -15.41 35.02 -30.46
CA ARG A 424 -15.77 36.08 -31.40
C ARG A 424 -14.63 36.35 -32.41
N HIS A 425 -13.38 36.26 -31.96
CA HIS A 425 -12.20 36.45 -32.80
C HIS A 425 -11.88 35.23 -33.68
N LEU A 426 -12.27 34.03 -33.27
CA LEU A 426 -12.21 32.81 -34.09
C LEU A 426 -13.38 32.74 -35.10
N ALA A 427 -14.57 33.19 -34.70
CA ALA A 427 -15.74 33.26 -35.59
C ALA A 427 -15.56 34.28 -36.73
N SER A 428 -14.84 35.40 -36.49
CA SER A 428 -14.48 36.35 -37.55
C SER A 428 -13.43 35.80 -38.53
N ARG A 429 -12.65 34.79 -38.11
CA ARG A 429 -11.70 34.04 -38.98
C ARG A 429 -12.33 32.88 -39.73
N ALA A 430 -13.45 32.33 -39.24
CA ALA A 430 -14.15 31.20 -39.86
C ALA A 430 -15.13 31.60 -40.98
N ALA A 431 -15.33 32.89 -41.25
CA ALA A 431 -16.17 33.38 -42.33
C ALA A 431 -15.53 33.27 -43.75
N SER A 432 -14.39 32.60 -43.90
CA SER A 432 -13.68 32.45 -45.18
C SER A 432 -13.53 31.01 -45.69
N GLN A 433 -14.17 29.98 -45.08
CA GLN A 433 -14.13 28.62 -45.60
C GLN A 433 -15.49 27.90 -45.49
N GLY A 434 -15.97 27.38 -46.63
CA GLY A 434 -17.21 26.60 -46.79
C GLY A 434 -17.06 25.09 -46.50
N PRO A 435 -18.13 24.27 -46.59
CA PRO A 435 -18.49 23.34 -45.51
C PRO A 435 -18.44 21.83 -45.86
N SER A 436 -17.98 21.01 -44.91
CA SER A 436 -18.41 19.64 -44.57
C SER A 436 -17.71 19.27 -43.25
N ASP A 437 -18.23 18.54 -42.27
CA ASP A 437 -19.46 17.79 -42.07
C ASP A 437 -19.69 17.73 -40.54
N LYS A 438 -20.93 17.54 -40.12
CA LYS A 438 -21.32 17.46 -38.70
C LYS A 438 -20.97 16.08 -38.13
N GLU A 439 -20.38 16.02 -36.95
CA GLU A 439 -20.64 14.95 -35.98
C GLU A 439 -20.22 15.35 -34.55
N GLN A 440 -20.73 14.61 -33.58
CA GLN A 440 -21.17 15.05 -32.25
C GLN A 440 -20.06 15.44 -31.28
N GLY A 441 -20.37 16.40 -30.40
CA GLY A 441 -19.47 16.95 -29.39
C GLY A 441 -19.01 15.92 -28.37
N VAL A 442 -17.73 15.54 -28.48
CA VAL A 442 -16.98 14.78 -27.49
C VAL A 442 -16.79 15.63 -26.23
N PHE A 443 -17.24 15.12 -25.09
CA PHE A 443 -16.90 15.63 -23.77
C PHE A 443 -15.38 15.44 -23.59
N LYS A 444 -14.60 16.52 -23.56
CA LYS A 444 -13.15 16.47 -23.27
C LYS A 444 -12.94 16.35 -21.77
N PRO A 445 -12.35 15.25 -21.26
CA PRO A 445 -11.87 15.20 -19.89
C PRO A 445 -10.64 16.11 -19.76
N LEU A 446 -10.48 16.72 -18.59
CA LEU A 446 -9.27 17.44 -18.18
C LEU A 446 -8.04 16.56 -18.42
N SER A 447 -7.10 17.02 -19.23
CA SER A 447 -5.94 16.28 -19.73
C SER A 447 -4.83 16.08 -18.67
N ARG A 448 -5.19 15.65 -17.46
CA ARG A 448 -4.23 15.31 -16.40
C ARG A 448 -4.33 13.86 -15.90
N PHE A 449 -5.22 13.05 -16.48
CA PHE A 449 -5.40 11.63 -16.19
C PHE A 449 -5.81 10.84 -17.45
N SER A 450 -4.99 10.92 -18.50
CA SER A 450 -5.17 10.05 -19.67
C SER A 450 -4.14 8.93 -19.61
N ILE A 451 -4.48 7.86 -18.90
CA ILE A 451 -3.81 6.56 -19.03
C ILE A 451 -4.18 6.05 -20.43
N GLY A 452 -3.22 6.09 -21.36
CA GLY A 452 -3.41 5.60 -22.72
C GLY A 452 -3.46 4.07 -22.73
N GLU A 453 -4.25 3.51 -23.66
CA GLU A 453 -4.51 2.06 -23.78
C GLU A 453 -3.29 1.18 -24.17
N ASP A 454 -2.07 1.72 -24.14
CA ASP A 454 -0.81 0.95 -24.26
C ASP A 454 0.24 1.38 -23.20
N SER A 455 -0.17 2.07 -22.13
CA SER A 455 0.73 2.62 -21.08
C SER A 455 0.56 1.98 -19.69
N SER A 456 0.03 0.75 -19.60
CA SER A 456 -0.22 0.09 -18.30
C SER A 456 1.05 -0.26 -17.50
N ASP A 457 2.23 -0.15 -18.12
CA ASP A 457 3.53 -0.45 -17.49
C ASP A 457 4.42 0.80 -17.31
N ALA A 458 3.94 2.00 -17.67
CA ALA A 458 4.59 3.24 -17.23
C ALA A 458 4.06 3.58 -15.83
N GLU A 459 4.49 2.80 -14.84
CA GLU A 459 4.25 3.11 -13.44
C GLU A 459 4.95 4.45 -13.15
N ALA A 460 4.14 5.49 -13.00
CA ALA A 460 4.59 6.87 -12.95
C ALA A 460 5.54 7.10 -11.76
N GLU A 461 6.66 7.78 -12.06
CA GLU A 461 7.63 8.34 -11.12
C GLU A 461 7.03 9.47 -10.24
N ASP A 462 5.94 9.18 -9.53
CA ASP A 462 5.51 10.07 -8.45
C ASP A 462 6.27 9.70 -7.17
N GLU A 463 6.58 10.70 -6.34
CA GLU A 463 7.19 10.49 -5.01
C GLU A 463 6.26 9.61 -4.16
N VAL A 464 6.46 8.28 -4.20
CA VAL A 464 5.68 7.34 -3.41
C VAL A 464 6.33 7.18 -2.04
N GLU A 465 5.71 7.77 -1.02
CA GLU A 465 6.11 7.58 0.36
C GLU A 465 5.60 6.21 0.87
N PHE A 466 6.52 5.26 1.06
CA PHE A 466 6.21 3.99 1.72
C PHE A 466 6.26 4.12 3.24
N SER A 467 5.11 3.88 3.87
CA SER A 467 5.03 3.68 5.31
C SER A 467 5.00 2.18 5.61
N ALA A 468 6.15 1.62 5.98
CA ALA A 468 6.15 0.39 6.77
C ALA A 468 5.67 0.72 8.19
N LEU A 469 4.66 -0.01 8.64
CA LEU A 469 4.20 0.01 10.02
C LEU A 469 5.11 -0.92 10.81
N LEU A 470 5.77 -0.40 11.85
CA LEU A 470 6.62 -1.17 12.74
C LEU A 470 5.74 -2.11 13.60
N GLY A 471 5.44 -3.29 13.08
CA GLY A 471 4.64 -4.31 13.75
C GLY A 471 5.18 -5.74 13.60
N ASP A 472 6.29 -5.94 12.87
CA ASP A 472 6.84 -7.27 12.62
C ASP A 472 7.64 -7.76 13.85
N ARG A 473 6.94 -8.13 14.92
CA ARG A 473 7.47 -9.09 15.89
C ARG A 473 7.28 -10.48 15.30
N ARG A 474 8.15 -10.90 14.38
CA ARG A 474 8.25 -12.32 14.08
C ARG A 474 8.92 -13.01 15.25
N LEU A 475 8.24 -14.04 15.72
CA LEU A 475 8.55 -14.85 16.89
C LEU A 475 10.04 -15.21 16.97
N ASP A 476 10.61 -14.95 18.14
CA ASP A 476 11.72 -15.70 18.71
C ASP A 476 11.49 -17.20 18.45
N SER A 477 12.24 -17.74 17.50
CA SER A 477 12.55 -19.18 17.47
C SER A 477 14.04 -19.34 17.73
N HIS A 478 14.52 -18.72 18.80
CA HIS A 478 15.70 -19.22 19.47
C HIS A 478 15.34 -20.53 20.16
N SER A 479 16.07 -21.55 19.78
CA SER A 479 16.05 -22.92 20.24
C SER A 479 16.10 -23.07 21.77
N ASP A 480 14.98 -23.41 22.40
CA ASP A 480 14.96 -24.11 23.69
C ASP A 480 14.67 -25.60 23.44
N LEU A 481 15.66 -26.27 22.84
CA LEU A 481 15.76 -27.72 22.79
C LEU A 481 17.19 -28.12 23.11
N GLU A 482 17.61 -27.88 24.36
CA GLU A 482 18.62 -28.70 25.04
C GLU A 482 18.72 -28.31 26.52
N MET A 483 18.10 -29.12 27.39
CA MET A 483 18.68 -29.61 28.66
C MET A 483 17.55 -30.14 29.55
N GLY A 484 17.48 -31.47 29.71
CA GLY A 484 16.50 -32.05 30.61
C GLY A 484 16.48 -33.58 30.68
N LYS A 485 17.64 -34.26 30.60
CA LYS A 485 17.73 -35.65 31.09
C LYS A 485 18.88 -35.78 32.06
N SER A 486 18.61 -36.58 33.10
CA SER A 486 19.50 -37.05 34.17
C SER A 486 19.71 -36.11 35.36
N LYS A 487 18.83 -36.22 36.36
CA LYS A 487 19.13 -36.77 37.70
C LYS A 487 17.88 -36.69 38.57
N ASP A 488 17.44 -37.84 39.09
CA ASP A 488 16.99 -38.01 40.48
C ASP A 488 16.44 -39.43 40.71
N GLU A 489 17.37 -40.37 40.87
CA GLU A 489 17.25 -41.37 41.93
C GLU A 489 18.08 -40.87 43.11
N ALA A 490 17.43 -40.57 44.24
CA ALA A 490 17.80 -41.07 45.58
C ALA A 490 17.29 -40.18 46.74
N SER A 491 16.36 -40.76 47.50
CA SER A 491 16.19 -40.59 48.97
C SER A 491 15.55 -39.25 49.42
N LYS A 492 14.62 -39.17 50.36
CA LYS A 492 14.32 -39.90 51.61
C LYS A 492 12.81 -39.73 51.91
N ARG A 493 12.15 -40.66 52.60
CA ARG A 493 11.97 -40.64 54.07
C ARG A 493 11.60 -39.27 54.63
#